data_AF-A0A9D7NMN6-F1
#
_entry.id   AF-A0A9D7NMN6-F1
#
_cell.length_a   1.000
_cell.length_b   1.000
_cell.length_c   1.000
_cell.angle_alpha   90.00
_cell.angle_beta   90.00
_cell.angle_gamma   90.00
#
_symmetry.space_group_name_H-M   'P 1'
#
loop_
_entity.id
_entity.type
_entity.pdbx_description
1 polymer ?
#
loop_
_entity_poly.entity_id
_entity_poly.type
_entity_poly.pdbx_seq_one_letter_code
_entity_poly.pdbx_strand_id
1 'polypeptide(L)'
;MKWSSLNAADKSYLQPVVGTSKLMRDPCIVQAPDGVFHMVWTSGWTERGIGYASSRDLITWSEQQYLPVMDYEPTAHGAGLRSLF
;
A
#
# COMPACT_ATOMS: atom_id res chain seq x y z
N MET A 1 -11.09 -10.38 -23.67
CA MET A 1 -9.84 -10.12 -22.92
C MET A 1 -9.46 -11.38 -22.16
N LYS A 2 -8.20 -11.82 -22.26
CA LYS A 2 -7.64 -12.88 -21.40
C LYS A 2 -6.69 -12.21 -20.42
N TRP A 3 -6.92 -12.46 -19.14
CA TRP A 3 -6.02 -12.01 -18.08
C TRP A 3 -5.02 -13.13 -17.78
N SER A 4 -3.77 -12.74 -17.55
CA SER A 4 -2.71 -13.61 -17.08
C SER A 4 -1.92 -12.87 -16.02
N SER A 5 -1.47 -13.57 -14.99
CA SER A 5 -0.62 -13.00 -13.97
C SER A 5 0.75 -12.62 -14.53
N LEU A 6 1.34 -11.59 -13.92
CA LEU A 6 2.63 -11.06 -14.33
C LEU A 6 3.79 -12.02 -13.96
N ASN A 7 3.59 -12.86 -12.95
CA ASN A 7 4.44 -14.02 -12.70
C ASN A 7 3.65 -15.31 -12.91
N ALA A 8 4.34 -16.36 -13.36
CA ALA A 8 3.75 -17.66 -13.63
C ALA A 8 3.19 -18.41 -12.38
N ALA A 9 3.28 -17.80 -11.19
CA ALA A 9 2.97 -18.45 -9.92
C ALA A 9 1.95 -17.66 -9.06
N ASP A 10 1.28 -16.65 -9.60
CA ASP A 10 0.35 -15.76 -8.89
C ASP A 10 0.88 -15.19 -7.55
N LYS A 11 2.19 -15.04 -7.43
CA LYS A 11 2.86 -14.54 -6.21
C LYS A 11 2.79 -13.02 -6.12
N SER A 12 2.73 -12.49 -4.90
CA SER A 12 2.90 -11.05 -4.68
C SER A 12 4.36 -10.64 -4.96
N TYR A 13 4.56 -9.49 -5.61
CA TYR A 13 5.86 -8.84 -5.76
C TYR A 13 6.25 -7.99 -4.55
N LEU A 14 5.29 -7.70 -3.66
CA LEU A 14 5.54 -6.95 -2.44
C LEU A 14 4.84 -7.62 -1.26
N GLN A 15 5.62 -8.09 -0.29
CA GLN A 15 5.09 -8.59 0.98
C GLN A 15 5.05 -7.44 1.99
N PRO A 16 3.90 -7.14 2.62
CA PRO A 16 3.82 -6.09 3.64
C PRO A 16 4.74 -6.39 4.81
N VAL A 17 5.56 -5.40 5.20
CA VAL A 17 6.44 -5.46 6.38
C VAL A 17 6.17 -4.34 7.37
N VAL A 18 5.42 -3.31 6.97
CA VAL A 18 5.02 -2.19 7.82
C VAL A 18 3.67 -2.43 8.49
N GLY A 19 3.47 -1.78 9.64
CA GLY A 19 2.34 -2.02 10.51
C GLY A 19 2.58 -3.18 11.48
N THR A 20 1.93 -3.13 12.63
CA THR A 20 2.00 -4.19 13.65
C THR A 20 1.47 -5.52 13.10
N SER A 21 0.42 -5.45 12.30
CA SER A 21 -0.26 -6.60 11.70
C SER A 21 0.42 -7.09 10.42
N LYS A 22 1.33 -6.27 9.85
CA LYS A 22 1.98 -6.52 8.56
C LYS A 22 0.96 -6.90 7.48
N LEU A 23 -0.15 -6.16 7.42
CA LEU A 23 -1.25 -6.43 6.50
C LEU A 23 -1.15 -5.49 5.29
N MET A 24 -1.53 -6.00 4.12
CA MET A 24 -1.78 -5.17 2.94
C MET A 24 -3.25 -5.33 2.55
N ARG A 25 -4.06 -4.31 2.79
CA ARG A 25 -5.47 -4.26 2.39
C ARG A 25 -5.75 -3.00 1.58
N ASP A 26 -6.58 -3.16 0.55
CA ASP A 26 -7.01 -2.08 -0.34
C ASP A 26 -5.84 -1.32 -0.99
N PRO A 27 -4.89 -2.01 -1.68
CA PRO A 27 -3.77 -1.33 -2.32
C PRO A 27 -4.28 -0.39 -3.42
N CYS A 28 -3.82 0.86 -3.39
CA CYS A 28 -4.08 1.86 -4.40
C CYS A 28 -2.75 2.28 -5.03
N ILE A 29 -2.65 2.20 -6.35
CA ILE A 29 -1.45 2.57 -7.12
C ILE A 29 -1.79 3.72 -8.05
N VAL A 30 -0.97 4.78 -8.00
CA VAL A 30 -1.06 5.92 -8.91
C VAL A 30 0.31 6.14 -9.56
N GLN A 31 0.33 6.40 -10.86
CA GLN A 31 1.54 6.82 -11.56
C GLN A 31 1.66 8.34 -11.55
N ALA A 32 2.78 8.86 -11.07
CA ALA A 32 3.10 10.28 -11.11
C ALA A 32 3.59 10.70 -12.51
N PRO A 33 3.57 12.02 -12.84
CA PRO A 33 4.02 12.53 -14.13
C PRO A 33 5.49 12.24 -14.47
N ASP A 34 6.32 11.93 -13.46
CA ASP A 34 7.73 11.54 -13.61
C ASP A 34 7.91 10.04 -13.96
N GLY A 35 6.80 9.31 -14.10
CA GLY A 35 6.76 7.89 -14.42
C GLY A 35 6.88 6.96 -13.22
N VAL A 36 6.98 7.48 -11.98
CA VAL A 36 7.08 6.66 -10.76
C VAL A 36 5.68 6.24 -10.30
N PHE A 37 5.54 4.95 -9.97
CA PHE A 37 4.35 4.41 -9.33
C PHE A 37 4.45 4.57 -7.83
N HIS A 38 3.41 5.12 -7.22
CA HIS A 38 3.26 5.23 -5.77
C HIS A 38 2.13 4.31 -5.34
N MET A 39 2.43 3.42 -4.39
CA MET A 39 1.44 2.54 -3.80
C MET A 39 1.22 2.90 -2.34
N VAL A 40 -0.05 3.00 -1.96
CA VAL A 40 -0.49 3.12 -0.57
C VAL A 40 -1.48 2.01 -0.24
N TRP A 41 -1.51 1.58 1.02
CA TRP A 41 -2.44 0.54 1.49
C TRP A 41 -2.73 0.69 2.97
N THR A 42 -3.82 0.07 3.44
CA THR A 42 -4.11 0.02 4.87
C THR A 42 -3.23 -1.04 5.55
N SER A 43 -2.46 -0.66 6.58
CA SER A 43 -1.44 -1.54 7.20
C SER A 43 -1.96 -2.45 8.32
N GLY A 44 -3.20 -2.25 8.79
CA GLY A 44 -3.83 -3.07 9.82
C GLY A 44 -5.33 -2.82 10.01
N TRP A 45 -5.97 -3.60 10.88
CA TRP A 45 -7.40 -3.47 11.20
C TRP A 45 -7.67 -2.35 12.21
N THR A 46 -6.79 -2.19 13.19
CA THR A 46 -6.88 -1.19 14.25
C THR A 46 -5.81 -0.11 14.13
N GLU A 47 -4.96 -0.21 13.10
CA GLU A 47 -3.84 0.70 12.90
C GLU A 47 -4.29 2.02 12.30
N ARG A 48 -3.68 3.10 12.80
CA ARG A 48 -3.96 4.49 12.43
C ARG A 48 -3.09 5.00 11.29
N GLY A 49 -2.29 4.12 10.69
CA GLY A 49 -1.42 4.45 9.58
C GLY A 49 -1.70 3.64 8.33
N ILE A 50 -1.05 4.09 7.26
CA ILE A 50 -1.04 3.43 5.95
C ILE A 50 0.39 3.02 5.63
N GLY A 51 0.54 1.97 4.83
CA GLY A 51 1.82 1.65 4.22
C GLY A 51 2.02 2.45 2.94
N TYR A 52 3.28 2.72 2.61
CA TYR A 52 3.70 3.39 1.39
C TYR A 52 4.93 2.69 0.79
N ALA A 53 4.96 2.58 -0.53
CA ALA A 53 6.14 2.20 -1.30
C ALA A 53 6.06 2.79 -2.71
N SER A 54 7.22 2.93 -3.38
CA SER A 54 7.30 3.43 -4.75
C SER A 54 8.04 2.45 -5.67
N SER A 55 7.74 2.49 -6.95
CA SER A 55 8.34 1.61 -7.96
C SER A 55 8.42 2.30 -9.31
N ARG A 56 9.38 1.91 -10.16
CA ARG A 56 9.46 2.37 -11.56
C ARG A 56 8.91 1.35 -12.56
N ASP A 57 8.71 0.11 -12.13
CA ASP A 57 8.44 -1.05 -12.99
C ASP A 57 7.31 -1.97 -12.48
N LEU A 58 6.67 -1.62 -11.35
CA LEU A 58 5.67 -2.40 -10.61
C LEU A 58 6.16 -3.76 -10.06
N ILE A 59 7.45 -4.05 -10.22
CA ILE A 59 8.08 -5.33 -9.83
C ILE A 59 9.03 -5.08 -8.66
N THR A 60 9.88 -4.08 -8.79
CA THR A 60 10.88 -3.67 -7.82
C THR A 60 10.35 -2.49 -7.03
N TRP A 61 10.11 -2.70 -5.73
CA TRP A 61 9.54 -1.70 -4.83
C TRP A 61 10.60 -1.16 -3.87
N SER A 62 10.47 0.12 -3.52
CA SER A 62 11.29 0.76 -2.49
C SER A 62 11.04 0.15 -1.11
N GLU A 63 11.88 0.52 -0.15
CA GLU A 63 11.60 0.25 1.26
C GLU A 63 10.22 0.77 1.65
N GLN A 64 9.48 -0.04 2.41
CA GLN A 64 8.13 0.29 2.84
C GLN A 64 8.17 1.25 4.02
N GLN A 65 7.32 2.27 3.97
CA GLN A 65 7.20 3.26 5.02
C GLN A 65 5.83 3.14 5.69
N TYR A 66 5.80 3.25 7.01
CA TYR A 66 4.56 3.42 7.77
C TYR A 66 4.29 4.91 7.93
N LEU A 67 3.16 5.37 7.40
CA LEU A 67 2.73 6.76 7.49
C LEU A 67 1.61 6.88 8.53
N PRO A 68 1.84 7.53 9.69
CA PRO A 68 0.84 7.69 10.74
C PRO A 68 -0.16 8.81 10.40
N VAL A 69 -1.08 8.54 9.46
CA VAL A 69 -2.00 9.55 8.93
C VAL A 69 -3.09 9.95 9.94
N MET A 70 -3.53 9.03 10.81
CA MET A 70 -4.62 9.26 11.76
C MET A 70 -4.15 9.45 13.22
N ASP A 71 -2.86 9.68 13.46
CA ASP A 71 -2.34 9.84 14.82
C ASP A 71 -2.86 11.10 15.53
N TYR A 72 -3.24 12.13 14.76
CA TYR A 72 -3.83 13.37 15.29
C TYR A 72 -5.35 13.33 15.45
N GLU A 73 -6.00 12.20 15.15
CA GLU A 73 -7.45 12.03 15.22
C GLU A 73 -7.82 10.96 16.27
N PRO A 74 -8.02 11.34 17.56
CA PRO A 74 -8.08 10.41 18.68
C PRO A 74 -9.25 9.40 18.59
N THR A 75 -10.33 9.76 17.90
CA THR A 75 -11.54 8.95 17.73
C THR A 75 -11.49 8.04 16.51
N ALA A 76 -10.40 8.07 15.73
CA ALA A 76 -10.26 7.24 14.54
C ALA A 76 -10.05 5.76 14.90
N HIS A 77 -10.95 4.91 14.38
CA HIS A 77 -10.91 3.45 14.50
C HIS A 77 -10.32 2.83 13.23
N GLY A 78 -9.13 3.29 12.83
CA GLY A 78 -8.36 2.79 11.67
C GLY A 78 -8.19 3.80 10.53
N ALA A 79 -7.14 3.64 9.72
CA ALA A 79 -6.86 4.46 8.53
C ALA A 79 -7.42 3.82 7.24
N GLY A 80 -8.74 3.73 7.12
CA GLY A 80 -9.38 3.16 5.94
C GLY A 80 -9.18 4.03 4.69
N LEU A 81 -8.64 3.46 3.61
CA LEU A 81 -8.32 4.17 2.36
C LEU A 81 -9.56 4.59 1.52
N ARG A 82 -10.76 4.65 2.11
CA ARG A 82 -12.02 4.95 1.41
C ARG A 82 -12.18 6.41 0.97
N SER A 83 -11.23 7.32 1.26
CA SER A 83 -11.38 8.75 0.93
C SER A 83 -10.06 9.51 0.64
N LEU A 84 -8.96 8.83 0.31
CA LEU A 84 -7.66 9.51 0.14
C LEU A 84 -7.37 10.01 -1.29
N PHE A 85 -8.26 9.80 -2.26
CA PHE A 85 -8.16 10.35 -3.62
C PHE A 85 -9.54 10.65 -4.21
#